data_AF-G3HQX7-F1
#
_entry.id   AF-G3HQX7-F1
#
_cell.length_a   1.000
_cell.length_b   1.000
_cell.length_c   1.000
_cell.angle_alpha   90.00
_cell.angle_beta   90.00
_cell.angle_gamma   90.00
#
_symmetry.space_group_name_H-M   'P 1'
#
loop_
_entity.id
_entity.type
_entity.pdbx_description
1 polymer ?
#
loop_
_entity_poly.entity_id
_entity_poly.type
_entity_poly.pdbx_seq_one_letter_code
_entity_poly.pdbx_strand_id
1 'polypeptide(L)'
;MSTYLNSRSMAILTFSLEPITLQIIFGDKMFMPHTFFDRIPGTEVCSRELMDRLCSNALFIMCGFDRKNLNVRTPPDYDVSAMTVPIAVWNGGHDILADPRDVSMLLPKLQNLIYHKEVPRYKHLDFLRAMNAPQEVYNEIVSMMAKDQKN
;
A
#
# COMPACT_ATOMS: atom_id res chain seq x y z
N MET A 1 -14.87 -14.20 6.32
CA MET A 1 -15.61 -13.61 5.18
C MET A 1 -16.43 -12.37 5.57
N SER A 2 -17.05 -12.32 6.76
CA SER A 2 -17.89 -11.18 7.16
C SER A 2 -17.14 -9.93 7.68
N THR A 3 -15.87 -10.04 8.08
CA THR A 3 -15.09 -8.92 8.66
C THR A 3 -14.32 -8.08 7.62
N TYR A 4 -14.06 -8.61 6.42
CA TYR A 4 -13.31 -7.92 5.35
C TYR A 4 -14.16 -6.90 4.57
N LEU A 5 -15.49 -7.01 4.61
CA LEU A 5 -16.42 -6.19 3.83
C LEU A 5 -16.65 -4.77 4.40
N ASN A 6 -15.99 -4.39 5.50
CA ASN A 6 -16.20 -3.10 6.19
C ASN A 6 -15.02 -2.09 6.07
N SER A 7 -13.95 -2.44 5.36
CA SER A 7 -12.88 -1.50 5.03
C SER A 7 -13.26 -0.60 3.85
N ARG A 8 -12.97 0.71 3.92
CA ARG A 8 -13.19 1.62 2.77
C ARG A 8 -12.25 1.31 1.61
N SER A 9 -11.06 0.77 1.92
CA SER A 9 -10.08 0.33 0.91
C SER A 9 -10.69 -0.76 0.02
N MET A 10 -11.42 -1.70 0.63
CA MET A 10 -12.12 -2.75 -0.10
C MET A 10 -13.43 -2.26 -0.75
N ALA A 11 -14.14 -1.31 -0.13
CA ALA A 11 -15.38 -0.75 -0.69
C ALA A 11 -15.18 -0.06 -2.06
N ILE A 12 -14.04 0.61 -2.27
CA ILE A 12 -13.67 1.22 -3.56
C ILE A 12 -13.42 0.13 -4.62
N LEU A 13 -12.81 -0.99 -4.23
CA LEU A 13 -12.53 -2.13 -5.12
C LEU A 13 -13.77 -2.98 -5.41
N THR A 14 -14.74 -3.04 -4.50
CA THR A 14 -15.98 -3.81 -4.71
C THR A 14 -16.96 -3.18 -5.71
N PHE A 15 -16.75 -1.94 -6.15
CA PHE A 15 -17.74 -1.21 -6.96
C PHE A 15 -17.43 -1.04 -8.44
N SER A 16 -16.34 -1.57 -8.98
CA SER A 16 -16.20 -1.52 -10.43
C SER A 16 -15.25 -2.58 -10.94
N LEU A 17 -15.88 -3.55 -11.62
CA LEU A 17 -15.40 -4.31 -12.76
C LEU A 17 -15.14 -5.79 -12.47
N GLU A 18 -15.89 -6.65 -13.18
CA GLU A 18 -15.54 -8.06 -13.31
C GLU A 18 -14.09 -8.19 -13.84
N PRO A 19 -13.37 -9.28 -13.52
CA PRO A 19 -11.99 -9.50 -13.98
C PRO A 19 -11.81 -9.32 -15.49
N ILE A 20 -12.86 -9.62 -16.26
CA ILE A 20 -12.93 -9.46 -17.71
C ILE A 20 -12.82 -7.98 -18.09
N THR A 21 -13.53 -7.08 -17.41
CA THR A 21 -13.47 -5.65 -17.75
C THR A 21 -12.13 -5.04 -17.35
N LEU A 22 -11.48 -5.52 -16.28
CA LEU A 22 -10.11 -5.11 -15.94
C LEU A 22 -9.10 -5.56 -17.00
N GLN A 23 -9.23 -6.78 -17.53
CA GLN A 23 -8.41 -7.25 -18.67
C GLN A 23 -8.66 -6.44 -19.94
N ILE A 24 -9.90 -5.99 -20.19
CA ILE A 24 -10.21 -5.13 -21.34
C ILE A 24 -9.55 -3.75 -21.20
N ILE A 25 -9.54 -3.18 -19.99
CA ILE A 25 -9.00 -1.83 -19.76
C ILE A 25 -7.46 -1.83 -19.75
N PHE A 26 -6.83 -2.82 -19.12
CA PHE A 26 -5.40 -2.83 -18.85
C PHE A 26 -4.58 -3.82 -19.68
N GLY A 27 -5.24 -4.77 -20.35
CA GLY A 27 -4.59 -5.83 -21.11
C GLY A 27 -4.02 -6.94 -20.21
N ASP A 28 -3.28 -7.86 -20.85
CA ASP A 28 -2.67 -9.05 -20.25
C ASP A 28 -1.13 -8.94 -20.12
N LYS A 29 -0.59 -7.74 -20.36
CA LYS A 29 0.86 -7.45 -20.40
C LYS A 29 1.25 -6.54 -19.24
N MET A 30 2.43 -5.91 -19.34
CA MET A 30 2.91 -4.98 -18.32
C MET A 30 1.89 -3.88 -18.07
N PHE A 31 1.43 -3.81 -16.84
CA PHE A 31 0.61 -2.74 -16.35
C PHE A 31 1.50 -1.50 -16.12
N MET A 32 1.17 -0.36 -16.76
CA MET A 32 1.88 0.92 -16.63
C MET A 32 3.42 0.88 -16.76
N PRO A 33 3.97 0.59 -17.96
CA PRO A 33 5.41 0.68 -18.17
C PRO A 33 5.93 2.13 -18.09
N HIS A 34 7.13 2.31 -17.53
CA HIS A 34 7.80 3.61 -17.36
C HIS A 34 7.80 4.46 -18.64
N THR A 35 7.95 3.82 -19.80
CA THR A 35 7.99 4.45 -21.13
C THR A 35 6.71 5.16 -21.56
N PHE A 36 5.57 4.89 -20.91
CA PHE A 36 4.29 5.56 -21.19
C PHE A 36 4.22 6.96 -20.57
N PHE A 37 4.77 7.15 -19.35
CA PHE A 37 4.75 8.43 -18.66
C PHE A 37 5.86 9.39 -19.11
N ASP A 38 6.99 8.88 -19.61
CA ASP A 38 8.11 9.73 -20.08
C ASP A 38 7.79 10.55 -21.33
N ARG A 39 6.76 10.18 -22.11
CA ARG A 39 6.35 10.90 -23.33
C ARG A 39 5.39 12.06 -23.08
N ILE A 40 4.84 12.17 -21.88
CA ILE A 40 3.86 13.19 -21.52
C ILE A 40 4.55 14.14 -20.53
N PRO A 41 4.76 15.42 -20.86
CA PRO A 41 5.38 16.36 -19.94
C PRO A 41 4.53 16.49 -18.68
N GLY A 42 5.00 15.93 -17.57
CA GLY A 42 4.25 15.88 -16.30
C GLY A 42 3.86 17.26 -15.76
N THR A 43 4.58 18.31 -16.15
CA THR A 43 4.32 19.71 -15.77
C THR A 43 3.07 20.31 -16.44
N GLU A 44 2.71 19.88 -17.66
CA GLU A 44 1.49 20.30 -18.38
C GLU A 44 0.26 19.50 -17.96
N VAL A 45 0.47 18.24 -17.55
CA VAL A 45 -0.61 17.32 -17.21
C VAL A 45 -1.04 17.45 -15.76
N CYS A 46 -0.11 17.56 -14.79
CA CYS A 46 -0.47 17.68 -13.37
C CYS A 46 -0.85 19.12 -12.94
N SER A 47 -0.86 20.10 -13.85
CA SER A 47 -1.27 21.48 -13.58
C SER A 47 -2.77 21.74 -13.78
N ARG A 48 -3.54 20.74 -14.24
CA ARG A 48 -5.02 20.79 -14.32
C ARG A 48 -5.66 20.11 -13.10
N GLU A 49 -6.65 20.75 -12.47
CA GLU A 49 -7.26 20.32 -11.19
C GLU A 49 -7.73 18.85 -11.14
N LEU A 50 -8.23 18.32 -12.25
CA LEU A 50 -8.68 16.92 -12.36
C LEU A 50 -7.52 15.91 -12.32
N MET A 51 -6.34 16.34 -12.76
CA MET A 51 -5.19 15.48 -13.02
C MET A 51 -4.18 15.48 -11.86
N ASP A 52 -4.19 16.49 -11.00
CA ASP A 52 -3.48 16.47 -9.71
C ASP A 52 -3.93 15.29 -8.82
N ARG A 53 -5.23 14.95 -8.89
CA ARG A 53 -5.81 13.77 -8.22
C ARG A 53 -5.40 12.45 -8.85
N LEU A 54 -5.16 12.42 -10.16
CA LEU A 54 -4.77 11.20 -10.89
C LEU A 54 -3.25 10.98 -10.83
N CYS A 55 -2.43 12.05 -10.90
CA CYS A 55 -0.99 12.02 -10.65
C CYS A 55 -0.68 11.54 -9.22
N SER A 56 -1.57 11.79 -8.26
CA SER A 56 -1.45 11.30 -6.88
C SER A 56 -1.96 9.87 -6.65
N ASN A 57 -2.77 9.32 -7.57
CA ASN A 57 -3.41 8.00 -7.43
C ASN A 57 -2.86 6.91 -8.37
N ALA A 58 -1.93 7.25 -9.28
CA ALA A 58 -1.37 6.31 -10.25
C ALA A 58 -0.31 5.35 -9.68
N LEU A 59 0.04 5.44 -8.39
CA LEU A 59 1.00 4.51 -7.77
C LEU A 59 0.37 3.14 -7.41
N PHE A 60 -0.91 2.92 -7.74
CA PHE A 60 -1.71 1.88 -7.08
C PHE A 60 -1.97 0.58 -7.81
N ILE A 61 -1.32 0.38 -8.96
CA ILE A 61 -1.53 -0.85 -9.70
C ILE A 61 -0.17 -1.32 -10.21
N MET A 62 0.61 -2.00 -9.36
CA MET A 62 2.04 -2.17 -9.67
C MET A 62 2.53 -3.60 -9.87
N CYS A 63 1.74 -4.65 -9.68
CA CYS A 63 2.13 -6.01 -10.12
C CYS A 63 0.90 -6.82 -10.54
N GLY A 64 0.84 -7.21 -11.82
CA GLY A 64 -0.20 -8.09 -12.35
C GLY A 64 -0.13 -9.52 -11.81
N PHE A 65 -1.20 -10.29 -12.01
CA PHE A 65 -1.35 -11.67 -11.57
C PHE A 65 -1.27 -12.63 -12.77
N ASP A 66 -0.28 -13.53 -12.82
CA ASP A 66 -0.15 -14.54 -13.88
C ASP A 66 -0.78 -15.88 -13.48
N ARG A 67 -2.02 -16.09 -13.91
CA ARG A 67 -2.77 -17.33 -13.65
C ARG A 67 -2.22 -18.54 -14.41
N LYS A 68 -1.49 -18.35 -15.52
CA LYS A 68 -0.96 -19.46 -16.34
C LYS A 68 0.31 -20.05 -15.76
N ASN A 69 0.99 -19.30 -14.90
CA ASN A 69 2.26 -19.70 -14.28
C ASN A 69 2.10 -20.21 -12.83
N LEU A 70 0.87 -20.31 -12.32
CA LEU A 70 0.53 -20.88 -11.01
C LEU A 70 -0.21 -22.21 -11.21
N ASN A 71 0.41 -23.33 -10.86
CA ASN A 71 -0.20 -24.66 -10.95
C ASN A 71 -1.21 -24.96 -9.80
N VAL A 72 -1.80 -23.92 -9.22
CA VAL A 72 -2.69 -24.00 -8.04
C VAL A 72 -4.06 -23.45 -8.42
N ARG A 73 -5.12 -24.25 -8.21
CA ARG A 73 -6.51 -23.86 -8.56
C ARG A 73 -7.02 -22.67 -7.73
N THR A 74 -6.48 -22.52 -6.52
CA THR A 74 -6.81 -21.45 -5.58
C THR A 74 -5.50 -20.91 -4.99
N PRO A 75 -5.26 -19.59 -5.01
CA PRO A 75 -4.12 -19.01 -4.30
C PRO A 75 -4.15 -19.38 -2.81
N PRO A 76 -3.00 -19.68 -2.18
CA PRO A 76 -2.95 -19.95 -0.75
C PRO A 76 -3.30 -18.68 0.04
N ASP A 77 -3.94 -18.85 1.19
CA ASP A 77 -4.12 -17.76 2.16
C ASP A 77 -2.81 -17.50 2.91
N TYR A 78 -2.52 -16.22 3.17
CA TYR A 78 -1.37 -15.82 3.98
C TYR A 78 -1.79 -15.60 5.43
N ASP A 79 -1.29 -16.46 6.32
CA ASP A 79 -1.48 -16.32 7.76
C ASP A 79 -0.40 -15.41 8.37
N VAL A 80 -0.74 -14.15 8.60
CA VAL A 80 0.15 -13.16 9.23
C VAL A 80 0.53 -13.52 10.68
N SER A 81 -0.22 -14.40 11.35
CA SER A 81 0.12 -14.83 12.71
C SER A 81 1.30 -15.80 12.74
N ALA A 82 1.63 -16.43 11.61
CA ALA A 82 2.82 -17.27 11.46
C ALA A 82 4.12 -16.44 11.33
N MET A 83 4.03 -15.11 11.23
CA MET A 83 5.20 -14.24 11.10
C MET A 83 5.89 -14.05 12.46
N THR A 84 7.08 -14.61 12.61
CA THR A 84 7.88 -14.57 13.86
C THR A 84 8.90 -13.44 13.91
N VAL A 85 9.14 -12.76 12.78
CA VAL A 85 10.12 -11.67 12.68
C VAL A 85 9.70 -10.50 13.58
N PRO A 86 10.62 -9.93 14.41
CA PRO A 86 10.35 -8.71 15.16
C PRO A 86 9.94 -7.58 14.22
N ILE A 87 8.76 -7.00 14.43
CA ILE A 87 8.19 -5.98 13.54
C ILE A 87 7.86 -4.70 14.30
N ALA A 88 8.28 -3.57 13.73
CA ALA A 88 7.86 -2.23 14.12
C ALA A 88 6.94 -1.66 13.03
N VAL A 89 5.79 -1.09 13.43
CA VAL A 89 4.75 -0.62 12.49
C VAL A 89 4.51 0.88 12.67
N TRP A 90 4.50 1.62 11.56
CA TRP A 90 3.99 2.99 11.49
C TRP A 90 2.81 3.05 10.53
N ASN A 91 1.69 3.65 10.95
CA ASN A 91 0.52 3.85 10.09
C ASN A 91 -0.01 5.29 10.13
N GLY A 92 -0.65 5.73 9.05
CA GLY A 92 -1.20 7.07 8.92
C GLY A 92 -2.69 7.10 9.24
N GLY A 93 -3.13 8.08 10.03
CA GLY A 93 -4.56 8.23 10.39
C GLY A 93 -5.46 8.60 9.20
N HIS A 94 -4.89 9.20 8.15
CA HIS A 94 -5.59 9.53 6.89
C HIS A 94 -5.10 8.67 5.71
N ASP A 95 -4.44 7.55 5.98
CA ASP A 95 -4.04 6.61 4.94
C ASP A 95 -5.30 5.95 4.34
N ILE A 96 -5.46 6.04 3.02
CA ILE A 96 -6.60 5.49 2.28
C ILE A 96 -6.32 4.04 1.85
N LEU A 97 -5.06 3.63 1.89
CA LEU A 97 -4.53 2.44 1.23
C LEU A 97 -4.13 1.41 2.28
N ALA A 98 -3.38 1.84 3.28
CA ALA A 98 -3.22 1.12 4.53
C ALA A 98 -4.15 1.74 5.58
N ASP A 99 -5.47 1.64 5.37
CA ASP A 99 -6.43 2.36 6.20
C ASP A 99 -6.37 1.94 7.67
N PRO A 100 -6.60 2.87 8.62
CA PRO A 100 -6.49 2.56 10.05
C PRO A 100 -7.36 1.39 10.51
N ARG A 101 -8.46 1.07 9.81
CA ARG A 101 -9.28 -0.10 10.14
C ARG A 101 -8.59 -1.40 9.76
N ASP A 102 -8.07 -1.52 8.54
CA ASP A 102 -7.32 -2.71 8.14
C ASP A 102 -6.07 -2.89 9.03
N VAL A 103 -5.40 -1.78 9.39
CA VAL A 103 -4.29 -1.81 10.35
C VAL A 103 -4.75 -2.28 11.74
N SER A 104 -5.89 -1.81 12.24
CA SER A 104 -6.44 -2.24 13.54
C SER A 104 -6.78 -3.74 13.58
N MET A 105 -7.07 -4.35 12.42
CA MET A 105 -7.28 -5.80 12.28
C MET A 105 -5.97 -6.57 12.13
N LEU A 106 -4.91 -5.92 11.62
CA LEU A 106 -3.59 -6.50 11.43
C LEU A 106 -2.80 -6.58 12.74
N LEU A 107 -2.72 -5.48 13.49
CA LEU A 107 -1.87 -5.37 14.68
C LEU A 107 -2.06 -6.50 15.70
N PRO A 108 -3.30 -6.92 16.05
CA PRO A 108 -3.50 -8.01 17.02
C PRO A 108 -3.04 -9.39 16.53
N LYS A 109 -2.82 -9.55 15.22
CA LYS A 109 -2.36 -10.82 14.64
C LYS A 109 -0.83 -10.93 14.58
N LEU A 110 -0.11 -9.82 14.76
CA LEU A 110 1.36 -9.79 14.72
C LEU A 110 1.92 -10.30 16.05
N GLN A 111 2.44 -11.53 16.05
CA GLN A 111 2.91 -12.20 17.26
C GLN A 111 4.16 -11.54 17.87
N ASN A 112 4.99 -10.89 17.06
CA ASN A 112 6.24 -10.27 17.49
C ASN A 112 6.27 -8.76 17.18
N LEU A 113 5.21 -8.05 17.56
CA LEU A 113 5.10 -6.59 17.42
C LEU A 113 5.92 -5.89 18.51
N ILE A 114 7.08 -5.34 18.14
CA ILE A 114 8.00 -4.66 19.07
C ILE A 114 7.70 -3.16 19.23
N TYR A 115 7.01 -2.56 18.27
CA TYR A 115 6.67 -1.14 18.29
C TYR A 115 5.49 -0.83 17.36
N HIS A 116 4.64 0.11 17.77
CA HIS A 116 3.57 0.65 16.92
C HIS A 116 3.39 2.16 17.17
N LYS A 117 3.35 2.95 16.10
CA LYS A 117 3.04 4.38 16.13
C LYS A 117 2.07 4.75 15.02
N GLU A 118 0.96 5.39 15.39
CA GLU A 118 0.09 6.05 14.45
C GLU A 118 0.49 7.53 14.31
N VAL A 119 0.59 8.02 13.08
CA VAL A 119 0.79 9.43 12.75
C VAL A 119 -0.54 9.98 12.19
N PRO A 120 -1.37 10.66 13.00
CA PRO A 120 -2.78 10.91 12.65
C PRO A 120 -2.99 11.68 11.34
N ARG A 121 -2.05 12.57 10.99
CA ARG A 121 -2.17 13.42 9.80
C ARG A 121 -1.60 12.78 8.53
N TYR A 122 -0.85 11.69 8.64
CA TYR A 122 -0.20 11.05 7.49
C TYR A 122 -1.22 10.35 6.60
N LYS A 123 -1.04 10.58 5.30
CA LYS A 123 -1.55 9.78 4.19
C LYS A 123 -0.45 8.80 3.73
N HIS A 124 -0.77 7.93 2.79
CA HIS A 124 0.14 6.86 2.36
C HIS A 124 1.52 7.35 1.88
N LEU A 125 1.56 8.39 1.04
CA LEU A 125 2.82 8.89 0.48
C LEU A 125 3.64 9.74 1.46
N ASP A 126 3.07 10.12 2.61
CA ASP A 126 3.76 10.94 3.59
C ASP A 126 4.94 10.18 4.23
N PHE A 127 4.84 8.85 4.34
CA PHE A 127 5.95 7.99 4.78
C PHE A 127 7.18 8.04 3.87
N LEU A 128 7.04 8.47 2.62
CA LEU A 128 8.13 8.59 1.65
C LEU A 128 8.54 10.05 1.38
N ARG A 129 7.57 10.98 1.40
CA ARG A 129 7.76 12.33 0.84
C ARG A 129 7.41 13.47 1.79
N ALA A 130 6.87 13.20 2.98
CA ALA A 130 6.55 14.30 3.88
C ALA A 130 7.83 14.98 4.38
N MET A 131 7.81 16.30 4.42
CA MET A 131 8.94 17.11 4.89
C MET A 131 9.31 16.82 6.35
N ASN A 132 8.34 16.36 7.15
CA ASN A 132 8.51 15.97 8.54
C ASN A 132 8.71 14.46 8.76
N ALA A 133 8.85 13.65 7.70
CA ALA A 133 9.11 12.22 7.79
C ALA A 133 10.40 11.85 8.55
N PRO A 134 11.50 12.63 8.45
CA PRO A 134 12.67 12.38 9.28
C PRO A 134 12.37 12.42 10.77
N GLN A 135 11.60 13.42 11.21
CA GLN A 135 11.28 13.66 12.61
C GLN A 135 10.24 12.66 13.13
N GLU A 136 9.23 12.35 12.32
CA GLU A 136 8.12 11.48 12.73
C GLU A 136 8.43 9.99 12.61
N VAL A 137 9.32 9.57 11.71
CA VAL A 137 9.51 8.16 11.37
C VAL A 137 10.99 7.79 11.28
N TYR A 138 11.79 8.43 10.42
CA TYR A 138 13.12 7.90 10.07
C TYR A 138 14.10 7.94 11.23
N ASN A 139 14.07 8.98 12.06
CA ASN A 139 14.95 9.07 13.23
C ASN A 139 14.66 7.95 14.25
N GLU A 140 13.39 7.56 14.41
CA GLU A 140 13.01 6.43 15.28
C GLU A 140 13.53 5.11 14.71
N ILE A 141 13.38 4.88 13.40
CA ILE A 141 13.92 3.69 12.71
C ILE A 141 15.43 3.57 12.92
N VAL A 142 16.18 4.65 12.62
CA VAL A 142 17.64 4.68 12.79
C VAL A 142 18.00 4.41 14.25
N SER A 143 17.28 4.99 15.20
CA SER A 143 17.52 4.74 16.62
C SER A 143 17.24 3.29 17.02
N MET A 144 16.22 2.63 16.45
CA MET A 144 15.93 1.22 16.73
C MET A 144 17.01 0.31 16.16
N MET A 145 17.41 0.52 14.90
CA MET A 145 18.49 -0.25 14.26
C MET A 145 19.81 -0.12 15.02
N ALA A 146 20.15 1.08 15.49
CA ALA A 146 21.37 1.32 16.27
C ALA A 146 21.36 0.64 17.65
N LYS A 147 20.17 0.40 18.24
CA LYS A 147 20.04 -0.38 19.49
C LYS A 147 20.19 -1.86 19.23
N ASP A 148 19.64 -2.36 18.13
CA ASP A 148 19.73 -3.77 17.73
C ASP A 148 21.18 -4.19 17.45
N GLN A 149 21.97 -3.34 16.79
CA GLN A 149 23.40 -3.60 16.52
C GLN A 149 24.31 -3.64 17.75
N LYS A 150 23.84 -3.16 18.91
CA LYS A 150 24.62 -3.17 20.16
C LYS A 150 24.37 -4.41 21.02
N ASN A 151 23.38 -5.22 20.65
CA ASN A 151 23.06 -6.50 21.29
C ASN A 151 23.69 -7.66 20.50
#